data_AF-A0A969QIX8-F1
#
_entry.id   AF-A0A969QIX8-F1
#
_cell.length_a   1.000
_cell.length_b   1.000
_cell.length_c   1.000
_cell.angle_alpha   90.00
_cell.angle_beta   90.00
_cell.angle_gamma   90.00
#
_symmetry.space_group_name_H-M   'P 1'
#
loop_
_entity.id
_entity.type
_entity.pdbx_description
1 polymer ?
#
loop_
_entity_poly.entity_id
_entity_poly.type
_entity_poly.pdbx_seq_one_letter_code
_entity_poly.pdbx_strand_id
1 'polypeptide(L)' 'LAAEIACNPQSDIHRLPFKVFPEQLMAAMVSTTAPVGELRVKN' A
#
# COMPACT_ATOMS: atom_id res chain seq x y z
N LEU A 1 -4.74 -6.93 -7.91
CA LEU A 1 -3.93 -6.97 -6.65
C LEU A 1 -4.41 -5.89 -5.66
N ALA A 2 -3.94 -5.88 -4.40
CA ALA A 2 -4.43 -4.98 -3.34
C ALA A 2 -4.54 -3.50 -3.74
N ALA A 3 -3.59 -2.99 -4.55
CA ALA A 3 -3.63 -1.63 -5.07
C ALA A 3 -4.84 -1.37 -6.01
N GLU A 4 -5.21 -2.32 -6.87
CA GLU A 4 -6.39 -2.20 -7.74
C GLU A 4 -7.69 -2.20 -6.92
N ILE A 5 -7.75 -3.03 -5.85
CA ILE A 5 -8.89 -3.07 -4.93
C ILE A 5 -9.02 -1.74 -4.18
N ALA A 6 -7.90 -1.20 -3.71
CA ALA A 6 -7.86 0.09 -3.03
C ALA A 6 -8.25 1.25 -3.96
N CYS A 7 -8.05 1.14 -5.27
CA CYS A 7 -8.43 2.16 -6.25
C CYS A 7 -9.85 2.01 -6.81
N ASN A 8 -10.66 1.05 -6.31
CA ASN A 8 -12.04 0.84 -6.74
C ASN A 8 -12.91 2.10 -6.47
N PRO A 9 -13.95 2.43 -7.26
CA PRO A 9 -14.66 3.72 -7.16
C PRO A 9 -15.32 4.03 -5.81
N GLN A 10 -15.62 2.99 -5.02
CA GLN A 10 -16.22 3.14 -3.68
C GLN A 10 -15.18 3.28 -2.56
N SER A 11 -13.89 3.26 -2.88
CA SER A 11 -12.82 3.37 -1.91
C SER A 11 -12.68 4.81 -1.40
N ASP A 12 -12.38 4.95 -0.10
CA ASP A 12 -12.06 6.23 0.51
C ASP A 12 -10.79 6.88 -0.05
N ILE A 13 -9.97 6.14 -0.82
CA ILE A 13 -8.76 6.68 -1.47
C ILE A 13 -9.07 7.91 -2.34
N HIS A 14 -10.30 8.01 -2.85
CA HIS A 14 -10.75 9.12 -3.70
C HIS A 14 -11.07 10.40 -2.92
N ARG A 15 -11.07 10.36 -1.59
CA ARG A 15 -11.25 11.54 -0.72
C ARG A 15 -9.96 12.33 -0.52
N LEU A 16 -8.82 11.82 -0.97
CA LEU A 16 -7.55 12.51 -0.92
C LEU A 16 -7.57 13.76 -1.82
N PRO A 17 -6.80 14.82 -1.48
CA PRO A 17 -6.76 16.06 -2.27
C PRO A 17 -6.03 15.91 -3.63
N PHE A 18 -5.65 14.69 -3.99
CA PHE A 18 -4.98 14.33 -5.24
C PHE A 18 -5.43 12.93 -5.67
N LYS A 19 -5.33 12.67 -6.97
CA LYS A 19 -5.67 11.36 -7.55
C LYS A 19 -4.55 10.36 -7.28
N VAL A 20 -4.93 9.13 -6.91
CA VAL A 20 -3.99 8.02 -6.69
C VAL A 20 -4.23 6.94 -7.75
N PHE A 21 -3.17 6.53 -8.43
CA PHE A 21 -3.20 5.42 -9.39
C PHE A 21 -2.61 4.12 -8.79
N PRO A 22 -3.08 2.94 -9.23
CA PRO A 22 -2.60 1.66 -8.70
C PRO A 22 -1.08 1.50 -8.73
N GLU A 23 -0.42 1.98 -9.78
CA GLU A 23 1.03 1.90 -9.96
C GLU A 23 1.78 2.74 -8.92
N GLN A 24 1.26 3.94 -8.63
CA GLN A 24 1.82 4.83 -7.62
C GLN A 24 1.62 4.27 -6.21
N LEU A 25 0.43 3.70 -5.96
CA LEU A 25 0.12 3.05 -4.69
C LEU A 25 1.01 1.83 -4.47
N MET A 26 1.24 1.02 -5.50
CA MET A 26 2.20 -0.08 -5.45
C MET A 26 3.61 0.42 -5.16
N ALA A 27 4.10 1.43 -5.91
CA ALA A 27 5.43 1.98 -5.68
C ALA A 27 5.63 2.46 -4.24
N ALA A 28 4.63 3.13 -3.66
CA ALA A 28 4.63 3.54 -2.27
C ALA A 28 4.65 2.35 -1.30
N MET A 29 3.82 1.33 -1.53
CA MET A 29 3.80 0.12 -0.71
C MET A 29 5.16 -0.59 -0.67
N VAL A 30 5.80 -0.78 -1.82
CA VAL A 30 7.17 -1.34 -1.90
C VAL A 30 8.18 -0.43 -1.20
N SER A 31 8.08 0.89 -1.36
CA SER A 31 8.97 1.83 -0.67
C SER A 31 8.82 1.76 0.86
N THR A 32 7.65 1.38 1.37
CA THR A 32 7.37 1.23 2.80
C THR A 32 7.51 -0.20 3.32
N THR A 33 8.05 -1.13 2.53
CA THR A 33 8.44 -2.44 3.07
C THR A 33 9.67 -2.26 3.95
N ALA A 34 9.47 -1.73 5.16
CA ALA A 34 10.35 -2.02 6.26
C ALA A 34 10.37 -3.55 6.42
N PRO A 35 11.54 -4.18 6.63
CA PRO A 35 11.55 -5.58 7.01
C PRO A 35 10.64 -5.72 8.23
N VAL A 36 9.57 -6.50 8.10
CA VAL A 36 8.59 -6.76 9.17
C VAL A 36 9.26 -7.65 10.21
N GLY A 37 10.21 -7.08 10.96
CA GLY A 37 11.03 -7.75 11.94
C GLY A 37 11.87 -8.90 11.36
N GLU A 38 13.18 -8.87 11.59
CA GLU A 38 13.80 -10.12 12.03
C GLU A 38 13.08 -10.51 13.33
N LEU A 39 12.00 -11.30 13.23
CA LEU A 39 11.39 -11.93 14.39
C LEU A 39 12.47 -12.87 14.93
N ARG A 40 13.29 -12.38 15.86
CA ARG A 40 14.34 -13.17 16.51
C ARG A 40 13.65 -14.29 17.28
N VAL A 41 13.52 -15.45 16.65
CA VAL A 41 13.23 -16.71 17.34
C VAL A 41 14.47 -17.02 18.16
N LYS A 42 14.44 -16.66 19.45
CA LYS A 42 15.41 -17.13 20.43
C LYS A 42 15.16 -18.63 20.66
N ASN A 43 16.09 -19.46 20.20
CA ASN A 43 16.21 -20.85 20.64
C ASN A 43 16.71 -20.91 22.09
#